data_AF-A0A317I698-F1
#
_entry.id   AF-A0A317I698-F1
#
_cell.length_a   1.000
_cell.length_b   1.000
_cell.length_c   1.000
_cell.angle_alpha   90.00
_cell.angle_beta   90.00
_cell.angle_gamma   90.00
#
_symmetry.space_group_name_H-M   'P 1'
#
loop_
_entity.id
_entity.type
_entity.pdbx_description
1 polymer ?
#
loop_
_entity_poly.entity_id
_entity_poly.type
_entity_poly.pdbx_seq_one_letter_code
_entity_poly.pdbx_strand_id
1 'polypeptide(L)'
;MTRPFKALVNTEELGRAVHRRREELGLSLRDVANVTGVSASTLSRIENGTGKPDADNIARLTSWLDVPMERILSGRHPQSAAANPVVYYPQEPTPEIVEAHLRADRNLTPETASALSELFRVAYAQFSRTSNEKPTKKRR
;
A
#
# COMPACT_ATOMS: atom_id res chain seq x y z
N MET A 1 -16.42 20.83 -15.83
CA MET A 1 -17.28 20.36 -14.73
C MET A 1 -16.51 19.31 -13.93
N THR A 2 -15.86 19.72 -12.84
CA THR A 2 -14.97 18.87 -12.02
C THR A 2 -15.82 18.02 -11.07
N ARG A 3 -15.91 16.71 -11.33
CA ARG A 3 -16.66 15.77 -10.48
C ARG A 3 -16.00 15.68 -9.08
N PRO A 4 -16.78 15.52 -8.00
CA PRO A 4 -16.25 15.64 -6.66
C PRO A 4 -15.49 14.37 -6.28
N PHE A 5 -14.18 14.50 -6.01
CA PHE A 5 -13.33 13.49 -5.33
C PHE A 5 -13.80 13.13 -3.89
N LYS A 6 -14.96 13.66 -3.48
CA LYS A 6 -15.45 13.78 -2.10
C LYS A 6 -15.92 12.46 -1.48
N ALA A 7 -15.94 11.36 -2.23
CA ALA A 7 -16.50 10.07 -1.80
C ALA A 7 -15.50 8.89 -1.75
N LEU A 8 -14.22 9.12 -2.06
CA LEU A 8 -13.26 8.02 -2.26
C LEU A 8 -12.14 7.94 -1.20
N VAL A 9 -12.02 8.92 -0.31
CA VAL A 9 -10.87 9.03 0.61
C VAL A 9 -11.22 8.40 1.95
N ASN A 10 -10.46 7.40 2.38
CA ASN A 10 -10.56 6.87 3.74
C ASN A 10 -9.78 7.77 4.69
N THR A 11 -10.47 8.73 5.32
CA THR A 11 -9.84 9.70 6.22
C THR A 11 -9.18 9.05 7.44
N GLU A 12 -9.71 7.94 7.94
CA GLU A 12 -9.09 7.24 9.08
C GLU A 12 -7.76 6.60 8.68
N GLU A 13 -7.70 5.99 7.49
CA GLU A 13 -6.45 5.41 6.96
C GLU A 13 -5.41 6.51 6.70
N LEU A 14 -5.84 7.65 6.13
CA LEU A 14 -4.99 8.82 5.98
C LEU A 14 -4.46 9.31 7.34
N GLY A 15 -5.33 9.41 8.34
CA GLY A 15 -4.95 9.80 9.71
C GLY A 15 -3.91 8.87 10.32
N ARG A 16 -4.11 7.55 10.21
CA ARG A 16 -3.15 6.54 10.67
C ARG A 16 -1.80 6.64 9.96
N ALA A 17 -1.81 6.88 8.65
CA ALA A 17 -0.58 7.03 7.86
C ALA A 17 0.21 8.28 8.27
N VAL A 18 -0.49 9.43 8.44
CA VAL A 18 0.10 10.68 8.95
C VAL A 18 0.73 10.49 10.32
N HIS A 19 -0.02 9.89 11.25
CA HIS A 19 0.45 9.64 12.60
C HIS A 19 1.72 8.77 12.61
N ARG A 20 1.70 7.64 11.90
CA ARG A 20 2.83 6.71 11.84
C ARG A 20 4.10 7.39 11.29
N ARG A 21 3.99 8.07 10.15
CA ARG A 21 5.12 8.73 9.51
C ARG A 21 5.70 9.84 10.39
N ARG A 22 4.84 10.59 11.09
CA ARG A 22 5.23 11.63 12.03
C ARG A 22 6.04 11.07 13.19
N GLU A 23 5.58 9.98 13.81
CA GLU A 23 6.26 9.30 14.91
C GLU A 23 7.59 8.67 14.46
N GLU A 24 7.64 8.04 13.28
CA GLU A 24 8.87 7.49 12.69
C GLU A 24 9.97 8.54 12.50
N LEU A 25 9.57 9.77 12.14
CA LEU A 25 10.48 10.90 11.94
C LEU A 25 10.71 11.72 13.22
N GLY A 26 10.08 11.36 14.34
CA GLY A 26 10.18 12.10 15.61
C GLY A 26 9.65 13.53 15.54
N LEU A 27 8.69 13.81 14.65
CA LEU A 27 8.18 15.16 14.39
C LEU A 27 6.97 15.50 15.27
N SER A 28 6.85 16.76 15.68
CA SER A 28 5.61 17.27 16.26
C SER A 28 4.59 17.60 15.17
N LEU A 29 3.32 17.76 15.54
CA LEU A 29 2.28 18.24 14.61
C LEU A 29 2.61 19.61 14.02
N ARG A 30 3.36 20.45 14.73
CA ARG A 30 3.81 21.76 14.22
C ARG A 30 4.90 21.61 13.16
N ASP A 31 5.79 20.65 13.33
CA ASP A 31 6.84 20.39 12.34
C ASP A 31 6.21 19.87 11.04
N VAL A 32 5.26 18.93 11.14
CA VAL A 32 4.50 18.46 9.98
C VAL A 32 3.72 19.61 9.34
N ALA A 33 3.13 20.51 10.13
CA ALA A 33 2.44 21.68 9.59
C ALA A 33 3.36 22.60 8.79
N ASN A 34 4.60 22.79 9.24
CA ASN A 34 5.59 23.61 8.54
C ASN A 34 6.01 22.98 7.20
N VAL A 35 6.13 21.65 7.14
CA VAL A 35 6.56 20.93 5.92
C VAL A 35 5.41 20.79 4.91
N THR A 36 4.19 20.52 5.39
CA THR A 36 3.04 20.22 4.53
C THR A 36 2.19 21.45 4.18
N GLY A 37 2.30 22.51 4.99
CA GLY A 37 1.38 23.66 4.94
C GLY A 37 -0.03 23.36 5.47
N VAL A 38 -0.27 22.16 6.03
CA VAL A 38 -1.54 21.79 6.67
C VAL A 38 -1.49 22.21 8.14
N SER A 39 -2.45 23.00 8.61
CA SER A 39 -2.43 23.49 10.00
C SER A 39 -2.40 22.35 11.03
N ALA A 40 -1.67 22.55 12.14
CA ALA A 40 -1.54 21.56 13.22
C ALA A 40 -2.90 21.12 13.82
N SER A 41 -3.89 22.02 13.89
CA SER A 41 -5.25 21.69 14.33
C SER A 41 -6.00 20.81 13.32
N THR A 42 -5.68 20.93 12.03
CA THR A 42 -6.24 20.09 10.97
C THR A 42 -5.57 18.73 10.97
N LEU A 43 -4.25 18.68 11.10
CA LEU A 43 -3.49 17.44 11.28
C LEU A 43 -3.98 16.65 12.50
N SER A 44 -4.17 17.31 13.65
CA SER A 44 -4.72 16.66 14.86
C SER A 44 -6.10 16.05 14.62
N ARG A 45 -7.02 16.77 13.95
CA ARG A 45 -8.34 16.22 13.61
C ARG A 45 -8.24 15.05 12.63
N ILE A 46 -7.32 15.10 11.67
CA ILE A 46 -7.06 14.02 10.71
C ILE A 46 -6.51 12.78 11.41
N GLU A 47 -5.46 12.90 12.24
CA GLU A 47 -4.89 11.78 13.01
C GLU A 47 -5.94 11.12 13.92
N ASN A 48 -6.85 11.91 14.48
CA ASN A 48 -7.94 11.43 15.33
C ASN A 48 -9.19 10.96 14.56
N GLY A 49 -9.17 10.95 13.22
CA GLY A 49 -10.30 10.51 12.38
C GLY A 49 -11.55 11.41 12.43
N THR A 50 -11.48 12.56 13.09
CA THR A 50 -12.60 13.51 13.24
C THR A 50 -12.59 14.62 12.20
N GLY A 51 -11.47 14.77 11.48
CA GLY A 51 -11.31 15.73 10.39
C GLY A 51 -11.99 15.29 9.10
N LYS A 52 -12.33 16.26 8.25
CA LYS A 52 -12.69 16.02 6.85
C LYS A 52 -11.73 16.83 5.98
N PRO A 53 -10.57 16.26 5.59
CA PRO A 53 -9.62 16.98 4.77
C PRO A 53 -10.23 17.24 3.39
N ASP A 54 -9.98 18.43 2.85
CA ASP A 54 -10.30 18.75 1.47
C ASP A 54 -9.23 18.18 0.51
N ALA A 55 -9.48 18.31 -0.78
CA ALA A 55 -8.59 17.76 -1.81
C ALA A 55 -7.17 18.35 -1.75
N ASP A 56 -7.02 19.62 -1.37
CA ASP A 56 -5.72 20.28 -1.26
C ASP A 56 -4.91 19.70 -0.09
N ASN A 57 -5.54 19.55 1.09
CA ASN A 57 -4.92 18.91 2.24
C ASN A 57 -4.56 17.45 1.95
N ILE A 58 -5.43 16.71 1.25
CA ILE A 58 -5.14 15.33 0.86
C ILE A 58 -3.89 15.28 -0.03
N ALA A 59 -3.82 16.10 -1.08
CA ALA A 59 -2.70 16.12 -2.01
C ALA A 59 -1.36 16.46 -1.32
N ARG A 60 -1.37 17.44 -0.42
CA ARG A 60 -0.20 17.82 0.39
C ARG A 60 0.27 16.68 1.29
N LEU A 61 -0.67 16.01 1.96
CA LEU A 61 -0.34 14.91 2.86
C LEU A 61 0.12 13.66 2.11
N THR A 62 -0.54 13.29 1.01
CA THR A 62 -0.12 12.13 0.19
C THR A 62 1.27 12.34 -0.40
N SER A 63 1.59 13.56 -0.83
CA SER A 63 2.92 13.94 -1.33
C SER A 63 3.98 13.81 -0.24
N TRP A 64 3.69 14.31 0.97
CA TRP A 64 4.61 14.21 2.11
C TRP A 64 4.83 12.78 2.60
N LEU A 65 3.78 11.94 2.54
CA LEU A 65 3.84 10.56 2.99
C LEU A 65 4.57 9.62 2.03
N ASP A 66 4.89 10.05 0.80
CA ASP A 66 5.46 9.23 -0.28
C ASP A 66 4.68 7.92 -0.51
N VAL A 67 3.35 7.97 -0.32
CA VAL A 67 2.45 6.85 -0.63
C VAL A 67 1.58 7.18 -1.84
N PRO A 68 1.42 6.23 -2.78
CA PRO A 68 0.48 6.38 -3.88
C PRO A 68 -0.93 6.68 -3.37
N MET A 69 -1.59 7.64 -4.00
CA MET A 69 -2.94 8.12 -3.63
C MET A 69 -3.96 6.97 -3.59
N GLU A 70 -3.74 5.93 -4.41
CA GLU A 70 -4.53 4.71 -4.51
C GLU A 70 -4.61 3.94 -3.19
N ARG A 71 -3.58 4.01 -2.33
CA ARG A 71 -3.62 3.35 -1.00
C ARG A 71 -4.54 4.08 -0.02
N ILE A 72 -4.72 5.39 -0.22
CA ILE A 72 -5.54 6.25 0.65
C ILE A 72 -6.98 6.35 0.12
N LEU A 73 -7.17 6.22 -1.20
CA LEU A 73 -8.47 6.20 -1.88
C LEU A 73 -9.18 4.85 -1.72
N SER A 74 -9.38 4.41 -0.49
CA SER A 74 -10.18 3.23 -0.17
C SER A 74 -11.57 3.64 0.31
N GLY A 75 -12.32 4.32 -0.55
CA GLY A 75 -13.76 4.50 -0.37
C GLY A 75 -14.40 3.12 -0.40
N ARG A 76 -14.83 2.64 0.78
CA ARG A 76 -15.63 1.41 1.02
C ARG A 76 -15.86 0.60 -0.25
N HIS A 77 -15.08 -0.45 -0.46
CA HIS A 77 -15.47 -1.54 -1.32
C HIS A 77 -16.38 -2.46 -0.47
N PRO A 78 -17.72 -2.43 -0.57
CA PRO A 78 -18.56 -3.51 -0.04
C PRO A 78 -18.48 -4.78 -0.92
N GLN A 79 -17.43 -4.92 -1.72
CA GLN A 79 -17.06 -6.14 -2.43
C GLN A 79 -15.59 -6.48 -2.16
N SER A 80 -15.20 -6.58 -0.89
CA SER A 80 -14.00 -7.31 -0.48
C SER A 80 -14.38 -8.49 0.40
N ALA A 81 -15.52 -9.11 0.13
CA ALA A 81 -15.84 -10.47 0.55
C ALA A 81 -15.16 -11.54 -0.34
N ALA A 82 -14.24 -11.13 -1.24
CA ALA A 82 -13.45 -12.04 -2.07
C ALA A 82 -11.96 -11.65 -2.19
N ALA A 83 -11.49 -10.73 -1.34
CA ALA A 83 -10.05 -10.58 -1.12
C ALA A 83 -9.79 -11.14 0.28
N ASN A 84 -9.60 -12.45 0.35
CA ASN A 84 -9.06 -13.06 1.55
C ASN A 84 -7.80 -12.26 1.94
N PRO A 85 -7.62 -11.88 3.21
CA PRO A 85 -6.38 -11.25 3.64
C PRO A 85 -5.24 -12.16 3.18
N VAL A 86 -4.27 -11.60 2.44
CA VAL A 86 -3.03 -12.30 2.16
C VAL A 86 -2.34 -12.46 3.51
N VAL A 87 -2.59 -13.60 4.16
CA VAL A 87 -1.94 -13.97 5.41
C VAL A 87 -0.50 -14.25 5.06
N TYR A 88 0.40 -13.30 5.38
CA TYR A 88 1.82 -13.49 5.21
C TYR A 88 2.30 -14.48 6.27
N TYR A 89 2.38 -15.77 5.90
CA TYR A 89 3.13 -16.76 6.65
C TYR A 89 4.60 -16.60 6.28
N PRO A 90 5.51 -16.26 7.23
CA PRO A 90 6.93 -16.04 6.95
C PRO A 90 7.68 -17.28 6.40
N GLN A 91 6.99 -18.40 6.19
CA GLN A 91 7.54 -19.70 5.80
C GLN A 91 6.93 -20.25 4.50
N GLU A 92 5.90 -19.60 3.93
CA GLU A 92 5.31 -20.06 2.67
C GLU A 92 6.03 -19.44 1.47
N PRO A 93 6.54 -20.23 0.52
CA PRO A 93 7.21 -19.70 -0.65
C PRO A 93 6.19 -18.98 -1.56
N THR A 94 6.51 -17.77 -1.99
CA THR A 94 5.64 -16.89 -2.82
C THR A 94 4.93 -17.61 -3.98
N PRO A 95 5.55 -18.57 -4.71
CA PRO A 95 4.85 -19.33 -5.75
C PRO A 95 3.62 -20.13 -5.27
N GLU A 96 3.64 -20.67 -4.07
CA GLU A 96 2.52 -21.46 -3.53
C GLU A 96 1.32 -20.58 -3.21
N ILE A 97 1.57 -19.36 -2.72
CA ILE A 97 0.52 -18.36 -2.48
C ILE A 97 -0.17 -18.00 -3.81
N VAL A 98 0.59 -17.70 -4.85
CA VAL A 98 0.04 -17.33 -6.17
C VAL A 98 -0.75 -18.48 -6.77
N GLU A 99 -0.25 -19.71 -6.66
CA GLU A 99 -0.94 -20.91 -7.11
C GLU A 99 -2.28 -21.12 -6.40
N ALA A 100 -2.35 -20.91 -5.09
CA ALA A 100 -3.60 -20.98 -4.34
C ALA A 100 -4.63 -19.94 -4.84
N HIS A 101 -4.18 -18.73 -5.19
CA HIS A 101 -5.05 -17.70 -5.75
C HIS A 101 -5.54 -18.05 -7.16
N LEU A 102 -4.67 -18.54 -8.04
CA LEU A 102 -5.03 -18.94 -9.41
C LEU A 102 -6.05 -20.08 -9.41
N ARG A 103 -5.94 -21.05 -8.48
CA ARG A 103 -6.93 -22.12 -8.32
C ARG A 103 -8.29 -21.63 -7.85
N ALA A 104 -8.33 -20.56 -7.06
CA ALA A 104 -9.56 -20.00 -6.53
C ALA A 104 -10.28 -19.06 -7.51
N ASP A 105 -9.63 -18.69 -8.62
CA ASP A 105 -10.20 -17.79 -9.62
C ASP A 105 -11.27 -18.49 -10.47
N ARG A 106 -12.52 -18.07 -10.27
CA ARG A 106 -13.70 -18.61 -10.99
C ARG A 106 -13.70 -18.28 -12.49
N ASN A 107 -12.86 -17.36 -12.94
CA ASN A 107 -12.74 -17.02 -14.36
C ASN A 107 -11.75 -17.91 -15.11
N LEU A 108 -11.00 -18.76 -14.40
CA LEU A 108 -10.02 -19.67 -15.00
C LEU A 108 -10.53 -21.09 -15.03
N THR A 109 -10.21 -21.79 -16.12
CA THR A 109 -10.31 -23.25 -16.13
C THR A 109 -9.21 -23.84 -15.24
N PRO A 110 -9.40 -25.05 -14.66
CA PRO A 110 -8.35 -25.74 -13.92
C PRO A 110 -7.04 -25.87 -14.72
N GLU A 111 -7.15 -26.11 -16.02
CA GLU A 111 -6.03 -26.24 -16.94
C GLU A 111 -5.29 -24.91 -17.12
N THR A 112 -6.02 -23.81 -17.31
CA THR A 112 -5.42 -22.46 -17.44
C THR A 112 -4.76 -22.01 -16.14
N ALA A 113 -5.39 -22.24 -14.98
CA ALA A 113 -4.83 -21.92 -13.68
C ALA A 113 -3.51 -22.67 -13.43
N SER A 114 -3.45 -23.95 -13.82
CA SER A 114 -2.23 -24.76 -13.77
C SER A 114 -1.13 -24.21 -14.68
N ALA A 115 -1.45 -23.89 -15.94
CA ALA A 115 -0.47 -23.33 -16.88
C ALA A 115 0.10 -21.98 -16.42
N LEU A 116 -0.73 -21.10 -15.87
CA LEU A 116 -0.30 -19.81 -15.33
C LEU A 116 0.56 -19.96 -14.08
N SER A 117 0.21 -20.91 -13.21
CA SER A 117 1.00 -21.22 -12.01
C SER A 117 2.41 -21.71 -12.39
N GLU A 118 2.50 -22.61 -13.37
CA GLU A 118 3.77 -23.14 -13.83
C GLU A 118 4.64 -22.06 -14.47
N LEU A 119 4.05 -21.22 -15.32
CA LEU A 119 4.74 -20.07 -15.91
C LEU A 119 5.33 -19.16 -14.82
N PHE A 120 4.52 -18.83 -13.80
CA PHE A 120 4.95 -17.98 -12.69
C PHE A 120 6.07 -18.63 -11.88
N ARG A 121 5.96 -19.91 -11.54
CA ARG A 121 6.97 -20.67 -10.79
C ARG A 121 8.33 -20.63 -11.49
N VAL A 122 8.34 -20.91 -12.80
CA VAL A 122 9.56 -20.90 -13.62
C VAL A 122 10.17 -19.50 -13.66
N ALA A 123 9.38 -18.47 -13.94
CA ALA A 123 9.85 -17.09 -13.97
C ALA A 123 10.41 -16.66 -12.60
N TYR A 124 9.69 -16.96 -11.52
CA TYR A 124 10.12 -16.63 -10.16
C TYR A 124 11.45 -17.29 -9.80
N ALA A 125 11.64 -18.58 -10.12
CA ALA A 125 12.90 -19.27 -9.87
C ALA A 125 14.07 -18.70 -10.67
N GLN A 126 13.82 -18.27 -11.92
CA GLN A 126 14.83 -17.66 -12.79
C GLN A 126 15.29 -16.29 -12.29
N PHE A 127 14.36 -15.44 -11.85
CA PHE A 127 14.65 -14.04 -11.50
C PHE A 127 14.89 -13.79 -10.00
N SER A 128 14.55 -14.75 -9.12
CA SER A 128 14.83 -14.62 -7.68
C SER A 128 16.31 -14.89 -7.31
N ARG A 129 17.10 -15.51 -8.20
CA ARG A 129 18.52 -15.82 -7.99
C ARG A 129 19.49 -14.68 -8.33
N THR A 130 19.03 -13.62 -9.00
CA THR A 130 19.91 -12.56 -9.54
C THR A 130 20.25 -11.42 -8.57
N SER A 131 19.81 -11.47 -7.31
CA SER A 131 20.05 -10.41 -6.32
C SER A 131 21.12 -10.72 -5.27
N ASN A 132 21.92 -11.78 -5.43
CA ASN A 132 22.94 -12.18 -4.44
C ASN A 132 24.38 -12.33 -4.97
N GLU A 133 24.82 -11.50 -5.91
CA GLU A 133 26.25 -11.25 -6.10
C GLU A 133 26.69 -10.04 -5.26
N LYS A 134 27.35 -10.32 -4.12
CA LYS A 134 28.02 -9.30 -3.32
C LYS A 134 29.27 -8.81 -4.08
N PRO A 135 29.55 -7.48 -4.14
CA PRO A 135 30.76 -6.98 -4.77
C PRO A 135 31.97 -7.43 -3.95
N THR A 136 32.82 -8.27 -4.53
CA THR A 136 34.11 -8.65 -3.94
C THR A 136 34.99 -7.41 -3.82
N LYS A 137 35.14 -6.90 -2.60
CA LYS A 137 36.09 -5.83 -2.26
C LYS A 137 37.50 -6.25 -2.70
N LYS A 138 38.07 -5.49 -3.64
CA LYS A 138 39.53 -5.43 -3.86
C LYS A 138 40.23 -5.21 -2.53
N ARG A 139 41.20 -6.07 -2.19
CA ARG A 139 42.22 -5.79 -1.19
C ARG A 139 43.58 -6.11 -1.81
N ARG A 140 44.31 -5.02 -2.05
CA ARG A 140 45.77 -4.83 -2.13
C ARG A 140 46.58 -5.83 -2.95
#